data_AF-A0A367A3B9-F1
#
_entry.id   AF-A0A367A3B9-F1
#
_cell.length_a   1.000
_cell.length_b   1.000
_cell.length_c   1.000
_cell.angle_alpha   90.00
_cell.angle_beta   90.00
_cell.angle_gamma   90.00
#
_symmetry.space_group_name_H-M   'P 1'
#
loop_
_entity.id
_entity.type
_entity.pdbx_description
1 polymer ?
#
loop_
_entity_poly.entity_id
_entity_poly.type
_entity_poly.pdbx_seq_one_letter_code
_entity_poly.pdbx_strand_id
1 'polypeptide(L)'
;MSGVHGTRGDGSAITDEAVEAMADEAEQGYDVEAIQRRRGGRPPLGSSAASVESVRLDPELKRALLLRAAEERISVSEAIRRAIGAYVQAG
;
A
#
# COMPACT_ATOMS: atom_id res chain seq x y z
N MET A 1 28.46 24.37 14.32
CA MET A 1 28.63 22.92 14.52
C MET A 1 27.61 22.28 13.61
N SER A 2 28.04 21.58 12.55
CA SER A 2 27.11 20.95 11.60
C SER A 2 26.38 19.81 12.33
N GLY A 3 25.04 19.89 12.34
CA GLY A 3 24.14 18.97 13.01
C GLY A 3 23.81 17.74 12.14
N VAL A 4 23.51 16.63 12.80
CA VAL A 4 22.96 15.42 12.16
C VAL A 4 21.51 15.25 12.60
N HIS A 5 20.60 15.20 11.64
CA HIS A 5 19.13 15.18 11.84
C HIS A 5 18.51 13.78 11.74
N GLY A 6 19.31 12.74 11.51
CA GLY A 6 18.86 11.36 11.43
C GLY A 6 19.62 10.56 10.37
N THR A 7 19.03 9.45 9.93
CA THR A 7 19.58 8.57 8.90
C THR A 7 18.57 8.32 7.79
N ARG A 8 19.06 8.25 6.55
CA ARG A 8 18.26 7.90 5.37
C ARG A 8 17.97 6.39 5.36
N GLY A 9 17.09 5.96 4.45
CA GLY A 9 16.72 4.54 4.30
C GLY A 9 17.88 3.62 3.92
N ASP A 10 18.99 4.16 3.43
CA ASP A 10 20.24 3.45 3.14
C ASP A 10 21.26 3.51 4.30
N GLY A 11 20.90 4.13 5.42
CA GLY A 11 21.75 4.28 6.60
C GLY A 11 22.70 5.49 6.58
N SER A 12 22.73 6.27 5.49
CA SER A 12 23.55 7.49 5.43
C SER A 12 23.01 8.59 6.35
N ALA A 13 23.90 9.40 6.94
CA ALA A 13 23.52 10.48 7.86
C ALA A 13 22.88 11.66 7.10
N ILE A 14 21.85 12.27 7.70
CA ILE A 14 21.24 13.52 7.22
C ILE A 14 21.96 14.67 7.91
N THR A 15 22.89 15.32 7.22
CA THR A 15 23.62 16.48 7.75
C THR A 15 22.93 17.80 7.40
N ASP A 16 23.35 18.91 8.01
CA ASP A 16 22.87 20.26 7.65
C ASP A 16 23.06 20.53 6.15
N GLU A 17 24.20 20.15 5.58
CA GLU A 17 24.48 20.36 4.15
C GLU A 17 23.54 19.53 3.27
N ALA A 18 23.18 18.33 3.73
CA ALA A 18 22.21 17.49 3.02
C ALA A 18 20.80 18.09 3.10
N VAL A 19 20.45 18.75 4.21
CA VAL A 19 19.18 19.46 4.36
C VAL A 19 19.12 20.67 3.43
N GLU A 20 20.17 21.48 3.37
CA GLU A 20 20.20 22.64 2.47
C GLU A 20 20.16 22.24 1.00
N ALA A 21 20.89 21.18 0.62
CA ALA A 21 20.79 20.66 -0.75
C ALA A 21 19.36 20.22 -1.11
N MET A 22 18.62 19.62 -0.17
CA MET A 22 17.23 19.24 -0.38
C MET A 22 16.29 20.46 -0.42
N ALA A 23 16.58 21.51 0.36
CA ALA A 23 15.83 22.76 0.33
C ALA A 23 16.02 23.48 -1.02
N ASP A 24 17.27 23.63 -1.48
CA ASP A 24 17.60 24.22 -2.78
C ASP A 24 16.93 23.45 -3.93
N GLU A 25 16.93 22.12 -3.89
CA GLU A 25 16.25 21.27 -4.88
C GLU A 25 14.73 21.52 -4.90
N ALA A 26 14.11 21.64 -3.72
CA ALA A 26 12.68 21.91 -3.60
C ALA A 26 12.31 23.31 -4.11
N GLU A 27 13.15 24.32 -3.84
CA GLU A 27 12.95 25.71 -4.30
C GLU A 27 13.11 25.87 -5.82
N GLN A 28 14.03 25.12 -6.43
CA GLN A 28 14.17 25.06 -7.89
C GLN A 28 12.90 24.51 -8.57
N GLY A 29 12.14 23.68 -7.84
CA GLY A 29 10.91 23.07 -8.30
C GLY A 29 11.13 21.88 -9.23
N TYR A 30 10.14 20.99 -9.29
CA TYR A 30 10.18 19.81 -10.15
C TYR A 30 9.36 20.02 -11.43
N ASP A 31 9.84 19.47 -12.54
CA ASP A 31 9.07 19.39 -13.78
C ASP A 31 7.85 18.47 -13.60
N VAL A 32 6.70 19.10 -13.41
CA VAL A 32 5.41 18.44 -13.21
C VAL A 32 5.00 17.62 -14.44
N GLU A 33 5.35 18.04 -15.66
CA GLU A 33 5.01 17.30 -16.87
C GLU A 33 5.83 16.01 -16.99
N ALA A 34 7.07 16.00 -16.53
CA ALA A 34 7.88 14.79 -16.41
C ALA A 34 7.33 13.82 -15.34
N ILE A 35 6.83 14.34 -14.22
CA ILE A 35 6.29 13.53 -13.11
C ILE A 35 4.94 12.89 -13.47
N GLN A 36 4.05 13.63 -14.15
CA GLN A 36 2.71 13.15 -14.50
C GLN A 36 2.68 12.00 -15.53
N ARG A 37 3.79 11.69 -16.21
CA ARG A 37 3.85 10.58 -17.19
C ARG A 37 3.66 9.19 -16.60
N ARG A 38 3.63 9.04 -15.27
CA ARG A 38 3.15 7.79 -14.66
C ARG A 38 1.62 7.75 -14.80
N ARG A 39 1.11 6.89 -15.72
CA ARG A 39 -0.29 6.39 -15.65
C ARG A 39 -0.51 5.81 -14.25
N GLY A 40 -0.98 6.61 -13.30
CA GLY A 40 -0.84 6.31 -11.89
C GLY A 40 -2.16 6.34 -11.14
N GLY A 41 -3.02 5.36 -11.38
CA GLY A 41 -4.05 4.95 -10.42
C GLY A 41 -3.62 3.67 -9.71
N ARG A 42 -4.31 3.28 -8.63
CA ARG A 42 -4.14 1.93 -8.08
C ARG A 42 -4.46 0.91 -9.18
N PRO A 43 -3.59 -0.08 -9.44
CA PRO A 43 -3.89 -1.12 -10.41
C PRO A 43 -5.26 -1.76 -10.14
N PRO A 44 -6.08 -2.01 -11.17
CA PRO A 44 -7.36 -2.69 -11.00
C PRO A 44 -7.15 -4.10 -10.45
N LEU A 45 -8.09 -4.57 -9.64
CA LEU A 45 -8.12 -5.96 -9.21
C LEU A 45 -8.95 -6.75 -10.25
N GLY A 46 -8.31 -7.15 -11.35
CA GLY A 46 -8.97 -7.82 -12.47
C GLY A 46 -9.14 -6.91 -13.70
N SER A 47 -10.22 -7.09 -14.45
CA SER A 47 -10.47 -6.37 -15.71
C SER A 47 -10.89 -4.90 -15.54
N SER A 48 -11.26 -4.49 -14.33
CA SER A 48 -11.71 -3.13 -14.01
C SER A 48 -11.48 -2.81 -12.53
N ALA A 49 -11.80 -1.56 -12.12
CA ALA A 49 -11.72 -1.16 -10.72
C ALA A 49 -12.61 -2.05 -9.84
N ALA A 50 -12.09 -2.50 -8.70
CA ALA A 50 -12.87 -3.29 -7.75
C ALA A 50 -13.94 -2.44 -7.05
N SER A 51 -15.16 -2.99 -6.90
CA SER A 51 -16.18 -2.46 -5.99
C SER A 51 -15.95 -2.97 -4.56
N VAL A 52 -16.51 -2.26 -3.59
CA VAL A 52 -16.51 -2.65 -2.18
C VAL A 52 -17.92 -2.99 -1.78
N GLU A 53 -18.16 -4.27 -1.48
CA GLU A 53 -19.45 -4.76 -1.00
C GLU A 53 -19.44 -4.92 0.52
N SER A 54 -20.46 -4.39 1.21
CA SER A 54 -20.62 -4.55 2.65
C SER A 54 -21.32 -5.87 2.98
N VAL A 55 -20.67 -6.74 3.76
CA VAL A 55 -21.23 -8.03 4.20
C VAL A 55 -21.30 -8.09 5.73
N ARG A 56 -22.43 -8.53 6.26
CA ARG A 56 -22.59 -8.81 7.70
C ARG A 56 -22.13 -10.22 7.99
N LEU A 57 -21.17 -10.36 8.89
CA LEU A 57 -20.68 -11.65 9.39
C LEU A 57 -21.06 -11.75 10.86
N ASP A 58 -21.57 -12.91 11.28
CA ASP A 58 -21.67 -13.21 12.70
C ASP A 58 -20.26 -13.26 13.34
N PRO A 59 -20.16 -13.02 14.65
CA PRO A 59 -18.86 -12.96 15.34
C PRO A 59 -18.04 -14.25 15.19
N GLU A 60 -18.69 -15.41 15.21
CA GLU A 60 -18.05 -16.72 15.11
C GLU A 60 -17.42 -16.91 13.73
N LEU A 61 -18.14 -16.60 12.66
CA LEU A 61 -17.65 -16.64 11.28
C LEU A 61 -16.52 -15.64 11.06
N LYS A 62 -16.62 -14.42 11.60
CA LYS A 62 -15.54 -13.43 11.53
C LYS A 62 -14.27 -13.96 12.21
N ARG A 63 -14.41 -14.62 13.36
CA ARG A 63 -13.27 -15.20 14.08
C ARG A 63 -12.63 -16.34 13.29
N ALA A 64 -13.43 -17.26 12.75
CA ALA A 64 -12.94 -18.36 11.92
C ALA A 64 -12.19 -17.84 10.67
N LEU A 65 -12.73 -16.80 10.03
CA LEU A 65 -12.10 -16.15 8.89
C LEU A 65 -10.75 -15.52 9.24
N LEU A 66 -10.65 -14.83 10.39
CA LEU A 66 -9.39 -14.24 10.86
C LEU A 66 -8.32 -15.30 11.14
N LEU A 67 -8.70 -16.40 11.82
CA LEU A 67 -7.80 -17.52 12.09
C LEU A 67 -7.28 -18.13 10.79
N ARG A 68 -8.19 -18.39 9.85
CA ARG A 68 -7.82 -18.97 8.55
C ARG A 68 -6.88 -18.08 7.75
N ALA A 69 -7.15 -16.77 7.72
CA ALA A 69 -6.29 -15.81 7.04
C ALA A 69 -4.88 -15.75 7.67
N ALA A 70 -4.79 -15.83 9.01
CA ALA A 70 -3.52 -15.87 9.73
C ALA A 70 -2.73 -17.16 9.45
N GLU A 71 -3.38 -18.33 9.49
CA GLU A 71 -2.78 -19.63 9.16
C GLU A 71 -2.20 -19.65 7.75
N GLU A 72 -2.95 -19.13 6.77
CA GLU A 72 -2.51 -19.06 5.38
C GLU A 72 -1.56 -17.89 5.08
N ARG A 73 -1.31 -17.00 6.06
CA ARG A 73 -0.53 -15.76 5.92
C ARG A 73 -1.01 -14.87 4.76
N ILE A 74 -2.33 -14.75 4.63
CA ILE A 74 -2.99 -13.88 3.63
C ILE A 74 -3.86 -12.83 4.31
N SER A 75 -4.27 -11.82 3.55
CA SER A 75 -5.25 -10.84 4.05
C SER A 75 -6.65 -11.47 4.19
N VAL A 76 -7.46 -10.93 5.10
CA VAL A 76 -8.87 -11.30 5.26
C VAL A 76 -9.64 -11.13 3.95
N SER A 77 -9.41 -10.03 3.21
CA SER A 77 -10.07 -9.80 1.93
C SER A 77 -9.68 -10.84 0.86
N GLU A 78 -8.44 -11.34 0.91
CA GLU A 78 -8.01 -12.42 0.02
C GLU A 78 -8.71 -13.74 0.36
N ALA A 79 -8.80 -14.09 1.64
CA ALA A 79 -9.54 -15.27 2.09
C ALA A 79 -11.02 -15.21 1.66
N ILE A 80 -11.68 -14.05 1.80
CA ILE A 80 -13.06 -13.83 1.35
C ILE A 80 -13.18 -14.04 -0.17
N ARG A 81 -12.30 -13.42 -0.97
CA ARG A 81 -12.35 -13.56 -2.44
C ARG A 81 -12.19 -15.01 -2.89
N ARG A 82 -11.27 -15.75 -2.27
CA ARG A 82 -11.09 -17.20 -2.54
C ARG A 82 -12.33 -18.00 -2.20
N ALA A 83 -12.94 -17.74 -1.04
CA ALA A 83 -14.17 -18.43 -0.63
C ALA A 83 -15.33 -18.16 -1.60
N ILE A 84 -15.52 -16.91 -2.04
CA ILE A 84 -16.53 -16.56 -3.04
C ILE A 84 -16.24 -17.25 -4.38
N GLY A 85 -14.98 -17.23 -4.84
CA GLY A 85 -14.58 -17.89 -6.09
C GLY A 85 -14.84 -19.40 -6.06
N ALA A 86 -14.49 -20.06 -4.95
CA ALA A 86 -14.76 -21.49 -4.75
C ALA A 86 -16.26 -21.80 -4.71
N TYR A 87 -17.06 -20.97 -4.03
CA TYR A 87 -18.51 -21.13 -3.97
C TYR A 87 -19.17 -21.02 -5.36
N VAL A 88 -18.77 -20.03 -6.17
CA VAL A 88 -19.33 -19.82 -7.51
C VAL A 88 -18.93 -20.93 -8.49
N GLN A 89 -17.74 -21.52 -8.34
CA GLN A 89 -17.27 -22.63 -9.20
C GLN A 89 -17.87 -23.98 -8.82
N ALA A 90 -18.37 -24.13 -7.60
CA ALA A 90 -18.94 -25.39 -7.10
C ALA A 90 -20.43 -25.56 -7.43
N GLY A 91 -21.10 -24.51 -7.93
CA GLY A 91 -22.49 -24.54 -8.40
C GLY A 91 -22.60 -24.72 -9.90
#